data_AF-A0AAD7WP66-F1
#
_entry.id   AF-A0AAD7WP66-F1
#
_cell.length_a   1.000
_cell.length_b   1.000
_cell.length_c   1.000
_cell.angle_alpha   90.00
_cell.angle_beta   90.00
_cell.angle_gamma   90.00
#
_symmetry.space_group_name_H-M   'P 1'
#
loop_
_entity.id
_entity.type
_entity.pdbx_description
1 polymer ?
#
loop_
_entity_poly.entity_id
_entity_poly.type
_entity_poly.pdbx_seq_one_letter_code
_entity_poly.pdbx_strand_id
1 'polypeptide(L)'
;MSHSTYNMIWTEAQGQLNSLLTQELPAQPSHSEKDRVVFFQRLVTLYVSYVRIFKQLEEAYDQMVHPQKRRVIRDVLDGVMGRVLELKNEMVEKEFSEYHYMDDVIQDLKLTPADIEIPIPRYFRNEQNRVLQEKRKMLFHILKSMGMVEKPKALGAHPLNFEEAIKLIQLSERARQGRLRAKFMREIQQDGERQRRTKDRGLGLTVINHAAVHIQKVM
;
A
#
# COMPACT_ATOMS: atom_id res chain seq x y z
N MET A 1 -14.77 -18.31 -4.60
CA MET A 1 -15.44 -17.00 -4.63
C MET A 1 -15.44 -16.50 -6.06
N SER A 2 -16.59 -16.00 -6.50
CA SER A 2 -17.10 -16.15 -7.88
C SER A 2 -16.58 -15.08 -8.84
N HIS A 3 -16.31 -15.50 -10.08
CA HIS A 3 -15.97 -14.71 -11.27
C HIS A 3 -16.69 -13.34 -11.40
N SER A 4 -17.90 -13.22 -10.87
CA SER A 4 -18.67 -11.97 -10.80
C SER A 4 -17.95 -10.85 -10.04
N THR A 5 -17.25 -11.15 -8.94
CA THR A 5 -16.57 -10.15 -8.10
C THR A 5 -15.47 -9.42 -8.87
N TYR A 6 -14.61 -10.16 -9.57
CA TYR A 6 -13.49 -9.57 -10.31
C TYR A 6 -13.95 -8.88 -11.60
N ASN A 7 -15.07 -9.31 -12.16
CA ASN A 7 -15.71 -8.56 -13.23
C ASN A 7 -16.25 -7.22 -12.73
N MET A 8 -16.82 -7.19 -11.52
CA MET A 8 -17.28 -5.96 -10.88
C MET A 8 -16.13 -5.00 -10.60
N ILE A 9 -15.02 -5.50 -10.04
CA ILE A 9 -13.79 -4.70 -9.82
C ILE A 9 -13.27 -4.12 -11.13
N TRP A 10 -13.22 -4.93 -12.20
CA TRP A 10 -12.84 -4.44 -13.53
C TRP A 10 -13.79 -3.34 -14.04
N THR A 11 -15.10 -3.54 -13.96
CA THR A 11 -16.07 -2.55 -14.44
C THR A 11 -16.02 -1.27 -13.61
N GLU A 12 -15.80 -1.37 -12.31
CA GLU A 12 -15.63 -0.24 -11.42
C GLU A 12 -14.37 0.54 -11.76
N ALA A 13 -13.22 -0.14 -11.88
CA ALA A 13 -11.94 0.47 -12.25
C ALA A 13 -12.03 1.17 -13.62
N GLN A 14 -12.69 0.56 -14.60
CA GLN A 14 -12.91 1.18 -15.91
C GLN A 14 -13.81 2.43 -15.82
N GLY A 15 -14.86 2.38 -14.99
CA GLY A 15 -15.72 3.53 -14.74
C GLY A 15 -14.98 4.69 -14.08
N GLN A 16 -14.17 4.40 -13.06
CA GLN A 16 -13.31 5.38 -12.39
C GLN A 16 -12.31 5.99 -13.38
N LEU A 17 -11.65 5.15 -14.20
CA LEU A 17 -10.69 5.60 -15.21
C LEU A 17 -11.35 6.52 -16.25
N ASN A 18 -12.52 6.16 -16.78
CA ASN A 18 -13.23 6.98 -17.75
C ASN A 18 -13.63 8.35 -17.16
N SER A 19 -14.09 8.36 -15.90
CA SER A 19 -14.42 9.61 -15.21
C SER A 19 -13.19 10.51 -15.06
N LEU A 20 -12.06 9.91 -14.68
CA LEU A 20 -10.82 10.62 -14.45
C LEU A 20 -10.22 11.15 -15.76
N LEU A 21 -10.23 10.37 -16.83
CA LEU A 21 -9.83 10.81 -18.17
C LEU A 21 -10.67 12.00 -18.66
N THR A 22 -11.97 12.04 -18.34
CA THR A 22 -12.84 13.18 -18.69
C THR A 22 -12.43 14.46 -17.95
N GLN A 23 -11.93 14.35 -16.72
CA GLN A 23 -11.44 15.49 -15.94
C GLN A 23 -10.07 15.98 -16.42
N GLU A 24 -9.25 15.07 -16.92
CA GLU A 24 -7.88 15.36 -17.37
C GLU A 24 -7.85 15.92 -18.80
N LEU A 25 -8.70 15.39 -19.68
CA LEU A 25 -8.88 15.82 -21.07
C LEU A 25 -10.28 16.40 -21.26
N PRO A 26 -10.57 17.60 -20.71
CA PRO A 26 -11.85 18.25 -20.92
C PRO A 26 -12.03 18.60 -22.40
N ALA A 27 -13.28 18.52 -22.88
CA ALA A 27 -13.63 18.80 -24.28
C ALA A 27 -13.27 20.24 -24.72
N GLN A 28 -13.17 21.16 -23.76
CA GLN A 28 -12.63 22.50 -23.98
C GLN A 28 -11.33 22.65 -23.18
N PRO A 29 -10.26 23.19 -23.79
CA PRO A 29 -9.00 23.41 -23.08
C PRO A 29 -9.24 24.39 -21.93
N SER A 30 -8.96 23.94 -20.71
CA SER A 30 -9.04 24.79 -19.53
C SER A 30 -7.97 25.89 -19.59
N HIS A 31 -8.28 27.06 -19.05
CA HIS A 31 -7.28 28.11 -18.82
C HIS A 31 -6.14 27.57 -17.94
N SER A 32 -4.92 28.05 -18.16
CA SER A 32 -3.78 27.70 -17.32
C SER A 32 -4.05 28.08 -15.87
N GLU A 33 -3.92 27.10 -14.96
CA GLU A 33 -4.04 27.34 -13.53
C GLU A 33 -2.88 28.26 -13.11
N LYS A 34 -3.22 29.43 -12.57
CA LYS A 34 -2.22 30.44 -12.17
C LYS A 34 -1.72 30.21 -10.76
N ASP A 35 -2.53 29.56 -9.93
CA ASP A 35 -2.17 29.23 -8.57
C ASP A 35 -1.40 27.91 -8.52
N ARG A 36 -0.15 27.98 -8.06
CA ARG A 36 0.73 26.81 -7.92
C ARG A 36 0.17 25.80 -6.93
N VAL A 37 -0.48 26.25 -5.86
CA VAL A 37 -1.01 25.37 -4.79
C VAL A 37 -2.17 24.56 -5.34
N VAL A 38 -3.13 25.21 -6.00
CA VAL A 38 -4.28 24.55 -6.62
C VAL A 38 -3.85 23.59 -7.71
N PHE A 39 -2.89 24.00 -8.55
CA PHE A 39 -2.31 23.15 -9.58
C PHE A 39 -1.68 21.88 -8.99
N PHE A 40 -0.85 22.04 -7.97
CA PHE A 40 -0.18 20.90 -7.34
C PHE A 40 -1.18 19.98 -6.61
N GLN A 41 -2.16 20.54 -5.90
CA GLN A 41 -3.21 19.76 -5.25
C GLN A 41 -4.02 18.94 -6.28
N ARG A 42 -4.32 19.50 -7.45
CA ARG A 42 -4.93 18.76 -8.57
C ARG A 42 -4.03 17.62 -9.05
N LEU A 43 -2.73 17.88 -9.21
CA LEU A 43 -1.76 16.88 -9.66
C LEU A 43 -1.64 15.70 -8.68
N VAL A 44 -1.55 15.99 -7.38
CA VAL A 44 -1.55 14.99 -6.30
C VAL A 44 -2.85 14.18 -6.33
N THR A 45 -3.99 14.84 -6.49
CA THR A 45 -5.30 14.17 -6.53
C THR A 45 -5.40 13.20 -7.71
N LEU A 46 -4.90 13.59 -8.89
CA LEU A 46 -4.81 12.71 -10.06
C LEU A 46 -3.89 11.52 -9.78
N TYR A 47 -2.68 11.77 -9.25
CA TYR A 47 -1.71 10.73 -8.93
C TYR A 47 -2.28 9.68 -7.99
N VAL A 48 -2.86 10.10 -6.86
CA VAL A 48 -3.47 9.18 -5.86
C VAL A 48 -4.61 8.38 -6.48
N SER A 49 -5.44 9.02 -7.29
CA SER A 49 -6.57 8.36 -7.94
C SER A 49 -6.12 7.32 -8.98
N TYR A 50 -5.09 7.62 -9.76
CA TYR A 50 -4.50 6.65 -10.70
C TYR A 50 -3.82 5.48 -9.99
N VAL A 51 -3.13 5.71 -8.87
CA VAL A 51 -2.55 4.63 -8.05
C VAL A 51 -3.64 3.69 -7.53
N ARG A 52 -4.80 4.23 -7.12
CA ARG A 52 -5.94 3.41 -6.70
C ARG A 52 -6.47 2.54 -7.84
N ILE A 53 -6.67 3.13 -9.01
CA ILE A 53 -7.12 2.41 -10.22
C ILE A 53 -6.11 1.32 -10.58
N PHE A 54 -4.82 1.63 -10.55
CA PHE A 54 -3.73 0.67 -10.82
C PHE A 54 -3.84 -0.57 -9.93
N LYS A 55 -4.07 -0.40 -8.62
CA LYS A 55 -4.23 -1.53 -7.69
C LYS A 55 -5.46 -2.38 -8.01
N GLN A 56 -6.60 -1.75 -8.30
CA GLN A 56 -7.83 -2.46 -8.67
C GLN A 56 -7.63 -3.26 -9.97
N LEU A 57 -6.92 -2.69 -10.94
CA LEU A 57 -6.59 -3.35 -12.20
C LEU A 57 -5.60 -4.51 -12.01
N GLU A 58 -4.61 -4.39 -11.12
CA GLU A 58 -3.69 -5.49 -10.79
C GLU A 58 -4.42 -6.67 -10.16
N GLU A 59 -5.33 -6.40 -9.21
CA GLU A 59 -6.16 -7.43 -8.58
C GLU A 59 -7.11 -8.09 -9.59
N ALA A 60 -7.76 -7.27 -10.44
CA ALA A 60 -8.60 -7.77 -11.51
C ALA A 60 -7.82 -8.64 -12.50
N TYR A 61 -6.61 -8.22 -12.90
CA TYR A 61 -5.75 -8.97 -13.82
C TYR A 61 -5.39 -10.35 -13.27
N ASP A 62 -4.91 -10.39 -12.03
CA ASP A 62 -4.45 -11.63 -11.37
C ASP A 62 -5.58 -12.66 -11.29
N GLN A 63 -6.77 -12.21 -10.93
CA GLN A 63 -7.92 -13.07 -10.68
C GLN A 63 -8.77 -13.35 -11.93
N MET A 64 -8.47 -12.72 -13.08
CA MET A 64 -9.22 -12.88 -14.33
C MET A 64 -8.96 -14.23 -15.00
N VAL A 65 -9.92 -15.15 -14.96
CA VAL A 65 -9.74 -16.48 -15.59
C VAL A 65 -9.79 -16.42 -17.13
N HIS A 66 -10.53 -15.47 -17.71
CA HIS A 66 -10.74 -15.40 -19.16
C HIS A 66 -9.52 -14.78 -19.89
N PRO A 67 -8.84 -15.51 -20.78
CA PRO A 67 -7.55 -15.08 -21.32
C PRO A 67 -7.63 -13.85 -22.23
N GLN A 68 -8.69 -13.72 -23.04
CA GLN A 68 -8.91 -12.53 -23.89
C GLN A 68 -9.08 -11.28 -23.02
N LYS A 69 -9.94 -11.33 -22.01
CA LYS A 69 -10.18 -10.22 -21.10
C LYS A 69 -8.92 -9.87 -20.30
N ARG A 70 -8.18 -10.88 -19.82
CA ARG A 70 -6.91 -10.68 -19.11
C ARG A 70 -5.88 -9.92 -19.95
N ARG A 71 -5.80 -10.16 -21.27
CA ARG A 71 -4.93 -9.38 -22.17
C ARG A 71 -5.33 -7.91 -22.23
N VAL A 72 -6.61 -7.63 -22.41
CA VAL A 72 -7.12 -6.24 -22.43
C VAL A 72 -6.83 -5.52 -21.11
N ILE A 73 -7.06 -6.19 -19.98
CA ILE A 73 -6.77 -5.61 -18.65
C ILE A 73 -5.28 -5.29 -18.52
N ARG A 74 -4.41 -6.15 -19.05
CA ARG A 74 -2.96 -5.90 -19.05
C ARG A 74 -2.62 -4.62 -19.80
N ASP A 75 -3.14 -4.46 -21.01
CA ASP A 75 -2.82 -3.29 -21.84
C ASP A 75 -3.25 -1.99 -21.14
N VAL A 76 -4.43 -2.00 -20.49
CA VAL A 76 -4.93 -0.87 -19.70
C VAL A 76 -4.07 -0.65 -18.44
N LEU A 77 -3.67 -1.72 -17.76
CA LEU A 77 -2.82 -1.66 -16.57
C LEU A 77 -1.43 -1.08 -16.90
N ASP A 78 -0.84 -1.47 -18.03
CA ASP A 78 0.45 -0.92 -18.51
C ASP A 78 0.30 0.58 -18.85
N GLY A 79 -0.81 0.99 -19.46
CA GLY A 79 -1.12 2.41 -19.72
C GLY A 79 -1.28 3.24 -18.45
N VAL A 80 -2.04 2.74 -17.47
CA VAL A 80 -2.22 3.39 -16.17
C VAL A 80 -0.87 3.47 -15.42
N MET A 81 -0.06 2.43 -15.48
CA MET A 81 1.29 2.43 -14.90
C MET A 81 2.18 3.53 -15.49
N GLY A 82 2.15 3.67 -16.83
CA GLY A 82 2.83 4.76 -17.52
C GLY A 82 2.37 6.13 -17.02
N ARG A 83 1.04 6.33 -16.91
CA ARG A 83 0.49 7.61 -16.45
C ARG A 83 0.85 7.94 -15.01
N VAL A 84 0.89 6.95 -14.11
CA VAL A 84 1.34 7.13 -12.71
C VAL A 84 2.79 7.63 -12.67
N LEU A 85 3.66 7.09 -13.54
CA LEU A 85 5.07 7.52 -13.62
C LEU A 85 5.20 8.94 -14.19
N GLU A 86 4.43 9.28 -15.23
CA GLU A 86 4.41 10.62 -15.79
C GLU A 86 3.96 11.66 -14.76
N LEU A 87 2.86 11.40 -14.05
CA LEU A 87 2.36 12.28 -12.99
C LEU A 87 3.38 12.43 -11.87
N LYS A 88 4.01 11.33 -11.45
CA LYS A 88 5.06 11.39 -10.43
C LYS A 88 6.24 12.24 -10.90
N ASN A 89 6.67 12.08 -12.15
CA ASN A 89 7.74 12.89 -12.72
C ASN A 89 7.35 14.38 -12.75
N GLU A 90 6.12 14.69 -13.18
CA GLU A 90 5.61 16.06 -13.19
C GLU A 90 5.59 16.66 -11.77
N MET A 91 5.18 15.90 -10.74
CA MET A 91 5.23 16.37 -9.35
C MET A 91 6.66 16.74 -8.93
N VAL A 92 7.62 15.85 -9.23
CA VAL A 92 9.04 16.04 -8.91
C VAL A 92 9.59 17.27 -9.61
N GLU A 93 9.29 17.45 -10.90
CA GLU A 93 9.75 18.61 -11.68
C GLU A 93 9.17 19.94 -11.17
N LYS A 94 7.94 19.94 -10.65
CA LYS A 94 7.26 21.16 -10.19
C LYS A 94 7.66 21.57 -8.78
N GLU A 95 7.88 20.60 -7.88
CA GLU A 95 8.32 20.87 -6.50
C GLU A 95 9.84 20.80 -6.30
N PHE A 96 10.59 20.31 -7.29
CA PHE A 96 12.03 20.04 -7.17
C PHE A 96 12.39 19.12 -5.99
N SER A 97 11.50 18.18 -5.68
CA SER A 97 11.63 17.23 -4.56
C SER A 97 11.14 15.85 -4.99
N GLU A 98 11.78 14.79 -4.51
CA GLU A 98 11.27 13.42 -4.69
C GLU A 98 10.17 13.08 -3.67
N TYR A 99 10.23 13.72 -2.50
CA TYR A 99 9.36 13.51 -1.35
C TYR A 99 8.25 14.55 -1.32
N HIS A 100 6.99 14.08 -1.33
CA HIS A 100 5.81 14.91 -1.39
C HIS A 100 4.86 14.49 -0.26
N TYR A 101 4.39 15.44 0.53
CA TYR A 101 3.39 15.21 1.57
C TYR A 101 2.00 15.29 0.95
N MET A 102 1.24 14.20 1.05
CA MET A 102 -0.08 14.07 0.41
C MET A 102 -1.18 13.75 1.44
N ASP A 103 -0.91 13.96 2.73
CA ASP A 103 -1.78 13.58 3.84
C ASP A 103 -3.18 14.21 3.71
N ASP A 104 -3.25 15.48 3.29
CA ASP A 104 -4.51 16.20 3.10
C ASP A 104 -5.38 15.52 2.02
N VAL A 105 -4.79 15.18 0.88
CA VAL A 105 -5.50 14.50 -0.22
C VAL A 105 -5.90 13.07 0.16
N ILE A 106 -5.03 12.35 0.86
CA ILE A 106 -5.34 11.00 1.38
C ILE A 106 -6.52 11.08 2.36
N GLN A 107 -6.52 12.08 3.26
CA GLN A 107 -7.59 12.29 4.21
C GLN A 107 -8.91 12.68 3.54
N ASP A 108 -8.88 13.59 2.56
CA ASP A 108 -10.06 14.04 1.81
C ASP A 108 -10.71 12.89 1.04
N LEU A 109 -9.89 12.02 0.45
CA LEU A 109 -10.34 10.81 -0.25
C LEU A 109 -10.68 9.65 0.69
N LYS A 110 -10.55 9.83 2.01
CA LYS A 110 -10.79 8.82 3.06
C LYS A 110 -9.97 7.55 2.83
N LEU A 111 -8.73 7.71 2.37
CA LEU A 111 -7.80 6.63 2.10
C LEU A 111 -6.86 6.41 3.27
N THR A 112 -6.23 5.25 3.29
CA THR A 112 -5.13 4.92 4.19
C THR A 112 -3.80 4.87 3.42
N PRO A 113 -2.64 4.98 4.09
CA PRO A 113 -1.34 4.83 3.43
C PRO A 113 -1.18 3.50 2.69
N ALA A 114 -1.83 2.44 3.17
CA ALA A 114 -1.82 1.15 2.49
C ALA A 114 -2.53 1.21 1.12
N ASP A 115 -3.51 2.09 0.95
CA ASP A 115 -4.28 2.23 -0.30
C ASP A 115 -3.45 2.85 -1.43
N ILE A 116 -2.44 3.65 -1.09
CA ILE A 116 -1.52 4.30 -2.06
C ILE A 116 -0.18 3.56 -2.24
N GLU A 117 0.01 2.43 -1.57
CA GLU A 117 1.18 1.59 -1.79
C GLU A 117 1.11 0.94 -3.17
N ILE A 118 2.11 1.19 -4.03
CA ILE A 118 2.16 0.70 -5.41
C ILE A 118 2.67 -0.76 -5.40
N PRO A 119 1.84 -1.76 -5.72
CA PRO A 119 2.29 -3.15 -5.81
C PRO A 119 3.13 -3.38 -7.07
N ILE A 120 4.05 -4.34 -7.00
CA ILE A 120 4.72 -4.88 -8.20
C ILE A 120 3.76 -5.85 -8.90
N PRO A 121 3.34 -5.59 -10.16
CA PRO A 121 2.39 -6.44 -10.84
C PRO A 121 2.85 -7.90 -10.93
N ARG A 122 1.94 -8.84 -10.69
CA ARG A 122 2.26 -10.28 -10.69
C ARG A 122 2.74 -10.81 -12.03
N TYR A 123 2.21 -10.31 -13.15
CA TYR A 123 2.66 -10.75 -14.47
C TYR A 123 4.14 -10.42 -14.72
N PHE A 124 4.61 -9.26 -14.25
CA PHE A 124 6.00 -8.86 -14.38
C PHE A 124 6.93 -9.85 -13.68
N ARG A 125 6.58 -10.27 -12.46
CA ARG A 125 7.31 -11.32 -11.73
C ARG A 125 7.27 -12.64 -12.47
N ASN A 126 6.11 -13.03 -12.99
CA ASN A 126 5.93 -14.30 -13.68
C ASN A 126 6.73 -14.38 -14.98
N GLU A 127 6.76 -13.31 -15.77
CA GLU A 127 7.51 -13.23 -17.01
C GLU A 127 9.02 -13.18 -16.77
N GLN A 128 9.45 -12.43 -15.76
CA GLN A 128 10.86 -12.35 -15.40
C GLN A 128 11.39 -13.57 -14.65
N ASN A 129 10.54 -14.51 -14.22
CA ASN A 129 10.98 -15.67 -13.45
C ASN A 129 12.08 -16.47 -14.15
N ARG A 130 12.03 -16.62 -15.49
CA ARG A 130 13.09 -17.31 -16.24
C ARG A 130 14.44 -16.59 -16.11
N VAL A 131 14.45 -15.29 -16.38
CA VAL A 131 15.64 -14.43 -16.28
C VAL A 131 16.17 -14.40 -14.83
N LEU A 132 15.27 -14.31 -13.84
CA LEU A 132 15.64 -14.35 -12.42
C LEU A 132 16.24 -15.69 -12.02
N GLN A 133 15.71 -16.82 -12.52
CA GLN A 133 16.29 -18.14 -12.29
C GLN A 133 17.67 -18.28 -12.92
N GLU A 134 17.86 -17.77 -14.14
CA GLU A 134 19.17 -17.77 -14.82
C GLU A 134 20.19 -16.93 -14.05
N LYS A 135 19.83 -15.71 -13.64
CA LYS A 135 20.66 -14.86 -12.79
C LYS A 135 21.00 -15.53 -11.46
N ARG A 136 20.03 -16.20 -10.81
CA ARG A 136 20.28 -16.97 -9.57
C ARG A 136 21.27 -18.11 -9.79
N LYS A 137 21.16 -18.86 -10.90
CA LYS A 137 22.10 -19.94 -11.24
C LYS A 137 23.52 -19.40 -11.47
N MET A 138 23.65 -18.27 -12.17
CA MET A 138 24.93 -17.60 -12.38
C MET A 138 25.54 -17.15 -11.06
N LEU A 139 24.77 -16.45 -10.21
CA LEU A 139 25.23 -16.02 -8.88
C LEU A 139 25.64 -17.21 -8.01
N PHE A 140 24.86 -18.28 -8.01
CA PHE A 140 25.21 -19.51 -7.31
C PHE A 140 26.54 -20.09 -7.78
N HIS A 141 26.79 -20.10 -9.09
CA HIS A 141 28.06 -20.55 -9.65
C HIS A 141 29.23 -19.65 -9.23
N ILE A 142 29.06 -18.33 -9.27
CA ILE A 142 30.06 -17.35 -8.83
C ILE A 142 30.37 -17.53 -7.35
N LEU A 143 29.35 -17.58 -6.49
CA LEU A 143 29.53 -17.77 -5.05
C LEU A 143 30.21 -19.12 -4.74
N LYS A 144 29.85 -20.18 -5.49
CA LYS A 144 30.51 -21.48 -5.38
C LYS A 144 31.99 -21.40 -5.77
N SER A 145 32.32 -20.67 -6.84
CA SER A 145 33.72 -20.46 -7.26
C SER A 145 34.53 -19.61 -6.27
N MET A 146 33.89 -18.66 -5.58
CA MET A 146 34.51 -17.85 -4.53
C MET A 146 34.61 -18.59 -3.18
N GLY A 147 34.20 -19.86 -3.10
CA GLY A 147 34.18 -20.63 -1.85
C GLY A 147 33.18 -20.13 -0.80
N MET A 148 32.25 -19.24 -1.20
CA MET A 148 31.30 -18.56 -0.30
C MET A 148 29.97 -19.31 -0.15
N VAL A 149 29.79 -20.42 -0.87
CA VAL A 149 28.66 -21.33 -0.63
C VAL A 149 29.12 -22.39 0.35
N GLU A 150 28.83 -22.17 1.63
CA GLU A 150 28.69 -23.30 2.54
C GLU A 150 27.66 -24.22 1.90
N LYS A 151 28.06 -25.47 1.59
CA LYS A 151 27.07 -26.52 1.33
C LYS A 151 26.09 -26.42 2.50
N PRO A 152 24.76 -26.29 2.26
CA PRO A 152 23.84 -26.42 3.37
C PRO A 152 24.26 -27.70 4.06
N LYS A 153 24.75 -27.59 5.31
CA LYS A 153 24.90 -28.78 6.15
C LYS A 153 23.55 -29.43 5.99
N ALA A 154 23.52 -30.61 5.37
CA ALA A 154 22.38 -31.47 5.56
C ALA A 154 22.31 -31.56 7.08
N LEU A 155 21.43 -30.76 7.70
CA LEU A 155 20.87 -31.16 8.96
C LEU A 155 20.35 -32.52 8.59
N GLY A 156 21.11 -33.55 9.03
CA GLY A 156 20.74 -34.93 8.79
C GLY A 156 19.27 -34.95 9.10
N ALA A 157 18.46 -35.37 8.12
CA ALA A 157 17.06 -35.61 8.34
C ALA A 157 17.01 -36.79 9.31
N HIS A 158 17.30 -36.51 10.59
CA HIS A 158 16.98 -37.36 11.68
C HIS A 158 15.46 -37.39 11.65
N PRO A 159 14.85 -38.54 11.32
CA PRO A 159 13.41 -38.65 11.39
C PRO A 159 13.04 -38.26 12.83
N LEU A 160 12.38 -37.10 12.97
CA LEU A 160 11.89 -36.61 14.25
C LEU A 160 11.02 -37.70 14.84
N ASN A 161 11.31 -38.12 16.06
CA ASN A 161 10.46 -39.09 16.72
C ASN A 161 9.06 -38.46 16.91
N PHE A 162 8.00 -39.26 16.93
CA PHE A 162 6.62 -38.75 16.95
C PHE A 162 6.37 -37.76 18.11
N GLU A 163 6.96 -38.04 19.27
CA GLU A 163 6.87 -37.18 20.45
C GLU A 163 7.66 -35.86 20.29
N GLU A 164 8.80 -35.88 19.61
CA GLU A 164 9.59 -34.68 19.31
C GLU A 164 8.86 -33.78 18.32
N ALA A 165 8.22 -34.39 17.31
CA ALA A 165 7.38 -33.67 16.35
C ALA A 165 6.19 -32.98 17.05
N ILE A 166 5.51 -33.68 17.97
CA ILE A 166 4.43 -33.10 18.77
C ILE A 166 4.95 -31.93 19.60
N LYS A 167 6.07 -32.11 20.31
CA LYS A 167 6.66 -31.04 21.15
C LYS A 167 7.03 -29.82 20.31
N LEU A 168 7.61 -30.02 19.13
CA LEU A 168 7.98 -28.92 18.22
C LEU A 168 6.74 -28.16 17.73
N ILE A 169 5.69 -28.87 17.32
CA ILE A 169 4.41 -28.28 16.89
C ILE A 169 3.77 -27.51 18.04
N GLN A 170 3.72 -28.08 19.25
CA GLN A 170 3.15 -27.42 20.41
C GLN A 170 3.95 -26.18 20.83
N LEU A 171 5.29 -26.24 20.79
CA LEU A 171 6.16 -25.12 21.13
C LEU A 171 6.00 -23.97 20.13
N SER A 172 5.98 -24.30 18.84
CA SER A 172 5.78 -23.32 17.77
C SER A 172 4.38 -22.69 17.80
N GLU A 173 3.33 -23.47 18.04
CA GLU A 173 1.97 -22.95 18.19
C GLU A 173 1.82 -22.11 19.46
N ARG A 174 2.41 -22.53 20.59
CA ARG A 174 2.45 -21.71 21.82
C ARG A 174 3.17 -20.39 21.58
N ALA A 175 4.30 -20.39 20.87
CA ALA A 175 5.03 -19.17 20.53
C ALA A 175 4.21 -18.26 19.60
N ARG A 176 3.50 -18.84 18.61
CA ARG A 176 2.61 -18.10 17.71
C ARG A 176 1.46 -17.45 18.48
N GLN A 177 0.80 -18.20 19.37
CA GLN A 177 -0.26 -17.70 20.25
C GLN A 177 0.26 -16.60 21.18
N GLY A 178 1.46 -16.76 21.74
CA GLY A 178 2.13 -15.75 22.54
C GLY A 178 2.34 -14.43 21.78
N ARG A 179 2.83 -14.50 20.53
CA ARG A 179 2.98 -13.31 19.67
C ARG A 179 1.65 -12.64 19.38
N LEU A 180 0.62 -13.42 19.06
CA LEU A 180 -0.72 -12.90 18.76
C LEU A 180 -1.34 -12.20 19.99
N ARG A 181 -1.23 -12.81 21.17
CA ARG A 181 -1.66 -12.21 22.44
C ARG A 181 -0.87 -10.95 22.77
N ALA A 182 0.44 -10.95 22.59
CA ALA A 182 1.28 -9.77 22.83
C ALA A 182 0.90 -8.61 21.90
N LYS A 183 0.60 -8.90 20.61
CA LYS A 183 0.10 -7.90 19.67
C LYS A 183 -1.25 -7.32 20.14
N PHE A 184 -2.20 -8.19 20.50
CA PHE A 184 -3.53 -7.78 20.97
C PHE A 184 -3.47 -6.95 22.28
N MET A 185 -2.64 -7.37 23.25
CA MET A 185 -2.43 -6.60 24.48
C MET A 185 -1.82 -5.23 24.21
N ARG A 186 -0.91 -5.14 23.23
CA ARG A 186 -0.29 -3.87 22.83
C ARG A 186 -1.31 -2.92 22.19
N GLU A 187 -2.23 -3.44 21.38
CA GLU A 187 -3.35 -2.67 20.81
C GLU A 187 -4.28 -2.15 21.91
N ILE A 188 -4.68 -3.00 22.87
CA ILE A 188 -5.49 -2.57 24.03
C ILE A 188 -4.79 -1.46 24.82
N GLN A 189 -3.48 -1.59 25.06
CA GLN A 189 -2.73 -0.58 25.81
C GLN A 189 -2.70 0.76 25.06
N GLN A 190 -2.47 0.73 23.74
CA GLN A 190 -2.49 1.94 22.91
C GLN A 190 -3.87 2.61 22.91
N ASP A 191 -4.96 1.85 22.82
CA ASP A 191 -6.31 2.40 22.90
C ASP A 191 -6.63 2.97 24.28
N GLY A 192 -6.17 2.31 25.36
CA GLY A 192 -6.28 2.84 26.72
C GLY A 192 -5.52 4.16 26.90
N GLU A 193 -4.30 4.27 26.36
CA GLU A 193 -3.53 5.51 26.37
C GLU A 193 -4.20 6.62 25.56
N ARG A 194 -4.77 6.30 24.39
CA ARG A 194 -5.56 7.25 23.58
C ARG A 194 -6.75 7.77 24.38
N GLN A 195 -7.51 6.90 25.05
CA GLN A 195 -8.64 7.30 25.88
C GLN A 195 -8.22 8.18 27.07
N ARG A 196 -7.09 7.87 27.73
CA ARG A 196 -6.54 8.71 28.80
C ARG A 196 -6.14 10.09 28.29
N ARG A 197 -5.42 10.17 27.17
CA ARG A 197 -5.05 11.46 26.54
C ARG A 197 -6.26 12.31 26.16
N THR A 198 -7.34 11.69 25.67
CA THR A 198 -8.60 12.39 25.38
C THR A 198 -9.26 12.92 26.65
N LYS A 199 -9.26 12.16 27.74
CA LYS A 199 -9.79 12.60 29.05
C LYS A 199 -8.97 13.74 29.65
N ASP A 200 -7.63 13.66 29.60
CA ASP A 200 -6.73 14.72 30.09
C ASP A 200 -6.88 16.03 29.29
N ARG A 201 -7.07 15.94 27.97
CA ARG A 201 -7.44 17.12 27.15
C ARG A 201 -8.78 17.72 27.56
N GLY A 202 -9.76 16.90 27.90
CA GLY A 202 -11.06 17.36 28.40
C GLY A 202 -10.95 18.08 29.76
N LEU A 203 -10.16 17.53 30.68
CA LEU A 203 -9.87 18.13 31.99
C LEU A 203 -9.13 19.47 31.84
N GLY A 204 -8.12 19.55 30.96
CA GLY A 204 -7.41 20.81 30.68
C GLY A 204 -8.31 21.93 30.17
N LEU A 205 -9.28 21.61 29.29
CA LEU A 205 -10.26 22.57 28.78
C LEU A 205 -11.19 23.09 29.88
N THR A 206 -11.62 22.22 30.80
CA THR A 206 -12.45 22.63 31.94
C THR A 206 -11.72 23.54 32.92
N VAL A 207 -10.41 23.32 33.14
CA VAL A 207 -9.58 24.16 34.02
C VAL A 207 -9.33 25.55 33.39
N ILE A 208 -9.07 25.62 32.08
CA ILE A 208 -8.93 26.89 31.35
C ILE A 208 -10.23 27.70 31.41
N ASN A 209 -11.38 27.05 31.20
CA ASN A 209 -12.68 27.70 31.29
C ASN A 209 -13.00 28.20 32.70
N HIS A 210 -12.62 27.44 33.74
CA HIS A 210 -12.79 27.88 35.13
C HIS A 210 -11.91 29.08 35.49
N ALA A 211 -10.67 29.12 34.98
CA ALA A 211 -9.75 30.24 35.16
C ALA A 211 -10.25 31.50 34.44
N ALA A 212 -10.79 31.37 33.23
CA ALA A 212 -11.36 32.49 32.48
C ALA A 212 -12.56 33.15 33.21
N VAL A 213 -13.42 32.34 33.85
CA VAL A 213 -14.57 32.83 34.62
C VAL A 213 -14.15 33.60 35.88
N HIS A 214 -13.03 33.23 36.52
CA HIS A 214 -12.50 33.97 37.68
C HIS A 214 -11.91 35.34 37.30
N ILE A 215 -11.26 35.44 36.13
CA ILE A 215 -10.67 36.70 35.66
C ILE A 215 -11.76 37.71 35.27
N GLN A 216 -12.88 37.27 34.72
CA GLN A 216 -14.02 38.14 34.37
C GLN A 216 -14.81 38.67 35.56
N LYS A 217 -14.63 38.11 36.76
CA LYS A 217 -15.37 38.53 37.97
C LYS A 217 -14.64 39.60 38.80
N VAL A 218 -13.40 39.93 38.42
CA VAL A 218 -12.52 40.89 39.10
C VAL A 218 -12.28 42.17 38.26
N MET A 219 -12.82 42.23 37.04
CA MET A 219 -13.04 43.47 36.27
C MET A 219 -14.50 43.89 36.39
#